data_AF-A0A2V6BHC2-F1
#
_entry.id   AF-A0A2V6BHC2-F1
#
_cell.length_a   1.000
_cell.length_b   1.000
_cell.length_c   1.000
_cell.angle_alpha   90.00
_cell.angle_beta   90.00
_cell.angle_gamma   90.00
#
_symmetry.space_group_name_H-M   'P 1'
#
loop_
_entity.id
_entity.type
_entity.pdbx_description
1 polymer ?
#
loop_
_entity_poly.entity_id
_entity_poly.type
_entity_poly.pdbx_seq_one_letter_code
_entity_poly.pdbx_strand_id
1 'polypeptide(L)'
;MKTNKPLFLDEEQVRGHLRMADLIPAMEKALIDFSAGKVTQPVRSVINIDPPGGFLGLMPALTPDGLGLKAVTFYPSNAERGIPTHMATIFLVDPETGTPLAVMDGRLITEMRTAAVSAAATKLLASPDAKVLAILGSGVQAHSHAEALQLVKKFEKIRVWSGTMAHAEHFAKEHGAKSMSAEEAVRDADVVVTATNSKTPVLNAELGEVLAGKVPSRTNEITIFKSLGMAVEDIAASLLVYRSAIKTKK
;
A
#
# COMPACT_ATOMS: atom_id res chain seq x y z
N MET A 1 27.24 -7.40 -25.02
CA MET A 1 26.09 -6.47 -24.86
C MET A 1 25.17 -7.05 -23.80
N LYS A 2 24.99 -6.38 -22.65
CA LYS A 2 23.98 -6.80 -21.66
C LYS A 2 22.61 -6.67 -22.33
N THR A 3 21.76 -7.68 -22.17
CA THR A 3 20.51 -7.86 -22.92
C THR A 3 19.64 -6.61 -22.92
N ASN A 4 19.45 -6.04 -24.11
CA ASN A 4 18.86 -4.73 -24.43
C ASN A 4 17.32 -4.64 -24.26
N LYS A 5 16.69 -5.54 -23.49
CA LYS A 5 15.23 -5.59 -23.34
C LYS A 5 14.84 -5.45 -21.87
N PRO A 6 13.87 -4.56 -21.54
CA PRO A 6 13.38 -4.46 -20.17
C PRO A 6 12.74 -5.79 -19.73
N LEU A 7 12.76 -6.05 -18.42
CA LEU A 7 11.98 -7.13 -17.84
C LEU A 7 10.49 -6.82 -17.95
N PHE A 8 9.68 -7.79 -18.36
CA PHE A 8 8.23 -7.72 -18.28
C PHE A 8 7.80 -8.70 -17.19
N LEU A 9 7.12 -8.18 -16.16
CA LEU A 9 6.68 -8.97 -15.01
C LEU A 9 5.17 -8.84 -14.86
N ASP A 10 4.45 -9.94 -15.04
CA ASP A 10 3.02 -10.01 -14.70
C ASP A 10 2.80 -10.09 -13.17
N GLU A 11 1.54 -10.13 -12.76
CA GLU A 11 1.19 -10.17 -11.34
C GLU A 11 1.73 -11.43 -10.63
N GLU A 12 1.71 -12.59 -11.27
CA GLU A 12 2.17 -13.85 -10.67
C GLU A 12 3.69 -13.81 -10.44
N GLN A 13 4.42 -13.29 -11.42
CA GLN A 13 5.86 -13.05 -11.32
C GLN A 13 6.19 -12.02 -10.24
N VAL A 14 5.44 -10.91 -10.16
CA VAL A 14 5.58 -9.92 -9.08
C VAL A 14 5.35 -10.59 -7.71
N ARG A 15 4.30 -11.40 -7.57
CA ARG A 15 3.96 -12.13 -6.34
C ARG A 15 5.09 -13.06 -5.90
N GLY A 16 5.75 -13.74 -6.84
CA GLY A 16 6.91 -14.58 -6.55
C GLY A 16 8.14 -13.83 -6.03
N HIS A 17 8.20 -12.51 -6.23
CA HIS A 17 9.37 -11.68 -5.91
C HIS A 17 9.14 -10.66 -4.79
N LEU A 18 7.89 -10.40 -4.38
CA LEU A 18 7.54 -9.40 -3.37
C LEU A 18 7.05 -10.05 -2.08
N ARG A 19 7.75 -9.81 -0.97
CA ARG A 19 7.36 -10.32 0.35
C ARG A 19 6.98 -9.16 1.27
N MET A 20 5.85 -9.28 1.97
CA MET A 20 5.37 -8.23 2.89
C MET A 20 6.41 -7.88 3.98
N ALA A 21 7.12 -8.90 4.49
CA ALA A 21 8.16 -8.72 5.51
C ALA A 21 9.35 -7.86 5.04
N ASP A 22 9.69 -7.89 3.74
CA ASP A 22 10.73 -7.02 3.18
C ASP A 22 10.17 -5.63 2.83
N LEU A 23 8.87 -5.57 2.53
CA LEU A 23 8.22 -4.37 2.05
C LEU A 23 8.01 -3.34 3.17
N ILE A 24 7.67 -3.77 4.38
CA ILE A 24 7.50 -2.89 5.55
C ILE A 24 8.74 -2.03 5.82
N PRO A 25 9.96 -2.59 6.01
CA PRO A 25 11.15 -1.77 6.21
C PRO A 25 11.52 -0.93 4.99
N ALA A 26 11.20 -1.38 3.77
CA ALA A 26 11.40 -0.57 2.57
C ALA A 26 10.46 0.65 2.54
N MET A 27 9.22 0.53 3.02
CA MET A 27 8.29 1.65 3.17
C MET A 27 8.74 2.62 4.26
N GLU A 28 9.25 2.11 5.39
CA GLU A 28 9.87 2.96 6.43
C GLU A 28 10.99 3.82 5.82
N LYS A 29 11.92 3.19 5.09
CA LYS A 29 13.02 3.90 4.41
C LYS A 29 12.50 4.92 3.39
N ALA A 30 11.55 4.54 2.54
CA ALA A 30 11.00 5.40 1.49
C ALA A 30 10.39 6.69 2.07
N LEU A 31 9.63 6.56 3.16
CA LEU A 31 9.02 7.69 3.86
C LEU A 31 10.06 8.57 4.55
N ILE A 32 11.08 7.97 5.18
CA ILE A 32 12.21 8.71 5.77
C ILE A 32 12.96 9.52 4.70
N ASP A 33 13.28 8.90 3.56
CA ASP A 33 14.00 9.58 2.48
C ASP A 33 13.16 10.71 1.87
N PHE A 34 11.84 10.53 1.76
CA PHE A 34 10.94 11.59 1.34
C PHE A 34 10.94 12.77 2.31
N SER A 35 10.74 12.53 3.61
CA SER A 35 10.78 13.57 4.65
C SER A 35 12.17 14.18 4.89
N ALA A 36 13.22 13.55 4.37
CA ALA A 36 14.58 14.09 4.35
C ALA A 36 14.89 14.92 3.10
N GLY A 37 13.93 15.09 2.18
CA GLY A 37 14.12 15.85 0.94
C GLY A 37 15.00 15.16 -0.10
N LYS A 38 15.21 13.84 0.02
CA LYS A 38 16.05 13.05 -0.90
C LYS A 38 15.28 12.47 -2.09
N VAL A 39 13.98 12.74 -2.17
CA VAL A 39 13.07 12.20 -3.18
C VAL A 39 12.49 13.35 -3.99
N THR A 40 12.61 13.26 -5.32
CA THR A 40 11.89 14.15 -6.24
C THR A 40 10.64 13.45 -6.72
N GLN A 41 9.48 13.92 -6.27
CA GLN A 41 8.18 13.40 -6.67
C GLN A 41 7.22 14.59 -6.91
N PRO A 42 6.83 14.87 -8.16
CA PRO A 42 5.83 15.89 -8.43
C PRO A 42 4.44 15.45 -7.95
N VAL A 43 3.52 16.42 -7.85
CA VAL A 43 2.10 16.11 -7.68
C VAL A 43 1.63 15.24 -8.85
N ARG A 44 0.86 14.20 -8.55
CA ARG A 44 0.36 13.27 -9.57
C ARG A 44 -0.39 14.01 -10.66
N SER A 45 -0.12 13.68 -11.92
CA SER A 45 -0.89 14.20 -13.05
C SER A 45 -2.09 13.29 -13.28
N VAL A 46 -3.28 13.87 -13.39
CA VAL A 46 -4.53 13.13 -13.57
C VAL A 46 -5.24 13.60 -14.82
N ILE A 47 -5.61 12.66 -15.68
CA ILE A 47 -6.55 12.87 -16.78
C ILE A 47 -7.84 12.18 -16.39
N ASN A 48 -8.92 12.95 -16.25
CA ASN A 48 -10.25 12.40 -16.07
C ASN A 48 -10.80 11.94 -17.43
N ILE A 49 -11.43 10.77 -17.45
CA ILE A 49 -12.10 10.24 -18.62
C ILE A 49 -13.60 10.32 -18.37
N ASP A 50 -14.28 11.16 -19.14
CA ASP A 50 -15.73 11.33 -19.09
C ASP A 50 -16.29 11.52 -20.50
N PRO A 51 -17.15 10.62 -21.02
CA PRO A 51 -17.46 9.24 -20.57
C PRO A 51 -16.31 8.23 -20.82
N PRO A 52 -16.27 7.03 -20.18
CA PRO A 52 -17.32 6.36 -19.39
C PRO A 52 -17.27 6.62 -17.88
N GLY A 53 -16.46 7.58 -17.40
CA GLY A 53 -16.23 7.82 -15.99
C GLY A 53 -15.05 7.02 -15.46
N GLY A 54 -13.97 7.72 -15.14
CA GLY A 54 -12.74 7.16 -14.60
C GLY A 54 -11.58 8.14 -14.67
N PHE A 55 -10.37 7.69 -14.34
CA PHE A 55 -9.16 8.49 -14.53
C PHE A 55 -7.93 7.66 -14.89
N LEU A 56 -6.96 8.31 -15.54
CA LEU A 56 -5.56 7.90 -15.62
C LEU A 56 -4.72 8.83 -14.75
N GLY A 57 -3.97 8.25 -13.80
CA GLY A 57 -3.04 8.94 -12.93
C GLY A 57 -1.60 8.53 -13.23
N LEU A 58 -0.71 9.51 -13.35
CA LEU A 58 0.73 9.32 -13.51
C LEU A 58 1.45 9.78 -12.25
N MET A 59 2.28 8.89 -11.71
CA MET A 59 2.95 9.05 -10.42
C MET A 59 4.44 8.73 -10.57
N PRO A 60 5.28 9.66 -11.07
CA PRO A 60 6.72 9.47 -11.17
C PRO A 60 7.43 9.78 -9.85
N ALA A 61 8.54 9.10 -9.59
CA ALA A 61 9.47 9.46 -8.51
C ALA A 61 10.92 9.12 -8.88
N LEU A 62 11.81 10.05 -8.53
CA LEU A 62 13.25 9.80 -8.42
C LEU A 62 13.58 9.66 -6.94
N THR A 63 14.19 8.52 -6.59
CA THR A 63 14.63 8.19 -5.24
C THR A 63 16.14 7.95 -5.25
N PRO A 64 16.83 7.90 -4.08
CA PRO A 64 18.23 7.50 -4.03
C PRO A 64 18.52 6.12 -4.61
N ASP A 65 17.50 5.25 -4.68
CA ASP A 65 17.61 3.85 -5.07
C ASP A 65 17.21 3.58 -6.53
N GLY A 66 16.55 4.54 -7.20
CA GLY A 66 16.10 4.39 -8.58
C GLY A 66 15.04 5.38 -9.02
N LEU A 67 14.72 5.32 -10.32
CA LEU A 67 13.78 6.17 -11.04
C LEU A 67 12.66 5.33 -11.64
N GLY A 68 11.43 5.80 -11.55
CA GLY A 68 10.33 5.19 -12.27
C GLY A 68 9.02 5.96 -12.23
N LEU A 69 8.00 5.35 -12.82
CA LEU A 69 6.66 5.87 -12.97
C LEU A 69 5.64 4.76 -12.71
N LYS A 70 4.66 5.03 -11.85
CA LYS A 70 3.41 4.27 -11.84
C LYS A 70 2.37 4.99 -12.71
N ALA A 71 1.81 4.26 -13.66
CA ALA A 71 0.56 4.61 -14.32
C ALA A 71 -0.57 3.82 -13.65
N VAL A 72 -1.58 4.49 -13.13
CA VAL A 72 -2.75 3.88 -12.48
C VAL A 72 -4.01 4.32 -13.20
N THR A 73 -4.93 3.39 -13.44
CA THR A 73 -6.29 3.73 -13.87
C THR A 73 -7.31 3.33 -12.83
N PHE A 74 -8.36 4.12 -12.74
CA PHE A 74 -9.51 3.83 -11.90
C PHE A 74 -10.81 3.99 -12.67
N TYR A 75 -11.58 2.91 -12.76
CA TYR A 75 -12.87 2.85 -13.44
C TYR A 75 -13.88 2.16 -12.51
N PRO A 76 -14.74 2.92 -11.81
CA PRO A 76 -15.74 2.34 -10.89
C PRO A 76 -16.65 1.32 -11.58
N SER A 77 -17.06 1.60 -12.82
CA SER A 77 -17.96 0.75 -13.63
C SER A 77 -17.37 -0.60 -14.01
N ASN A 78 -16.06 -0.82 -13.83
CA ASN A 78 -15.46 -2.15 -14.02
C ASN A 78 -16.02 -3.19 -13.03
N ALA A 79 -16.49 -2.76 -11.86
CA ALA A 79 -17.10 -3.65 -10.88
C ALA A 79 -18.30 -4.43 -11.45
N GLU A 80 -19.11 -3.76 -12.28
CA GLU A 80 -20.29 -4.37 -12.94
C GLU A 80 -19.90 -5.41 -14.00
N ARG A 81 -18.64 -5.40 -14.44
CA ARG A 81 -18.09 -6.27 -15.48
C ARG A 81 -17.17 -7.36 -14.91
N GLY A 82 -17.01 -7.43 -13.59
CA GLY A 82 -16.07 -8.35 -12.94
C GLY A 82 -14.59 -8.03 -13.22
N ILE A 83 -14.28 -6.81 -13.66
CA ILE A 83 -12.91 -6.35 -13.91
C ILE A 83 -12.43 -5.58 -12.67
N PRO A 84 -11.15 -5.65 -12.28
CA PRO A 84 -10.62 -4.78 -11.23
C PRO A 84 -10.90 -3.30 -11.52
N THR A 85 -11.40 -2.59 -10.50
CA THR A 85 -11.68 -1.15 -10.62
C THR A 85 -10.40 -0.32 -10.67
N HIS A 86 -9.31 -0.84 -10.11
CA HIS A 86 -7.98 -0.25 -10.19
C HIS A 86 -7.07 -1.17 -10.99
N MET A 87 -6.37 -0.60 -11.96
CA MET A 87 -5.26 -1.23 -12.67
C MET A 87 -4.03 -0.36 -12.50
N ALA A 88 -2.86 -0.96 -12.48
CA ALA A 88 -1.62 -0.19 -12.47
C ALA A 88 -0.51 -0.91 -13.21
N THR A 89 0.39 -0.12 -13.78
CA THR A 89 1.63 -0.58 -14.40
C THR A 89 2.75 0.29 -13.88
N ILE A 90 3.88 -0.33 -13.52
CA ILE A 90 5.07 0.39 -13.07
C ILE A 90 6.16 0.23 -14.10
N PHE A 91 6.76 1.36 -14.47
CA PHE A 91 7.88 1.47 -15.38
C PHE A 91 9.12 1.94 -14.62
N LEU A 92 10.17 1.11 -14.59
CA LEU A 92 11.45 1.43 -13.98
C LEU A 92 12.48 1.79 -15.04
N VAL A 93 13.30 2.78 -14.72
CA VAL A 93 14.30 3.35 -15.61
C VAL A 93 15.63 3.46 -14.87
N ASP A 94 16.73 3.21 -15.57
CA ASP A 94 18.07 3.49 -15.08
C ASP A 94 18.26 5.02 -15.00
N PRO A 95 18.44 5.61 -13.80
CA PRO A 95 18.60 7.05 -13.66
C PRO A 95 19.85 7.59 -14.37
N GLU A 96 20.88 6.77 -14.57
CA GLU A 96 22.14 7.21 -15.19
C GLU A 96 22.05 7.27 -16.72
N THR A 97 21.30 6.35 -17.32
CA THR A 97 21.28 6.17 -18.78
C THR A 97 19.93 6.41 -19.43
N GLY A 98 18.85 6.49 -18.66
CA GLY A 98 17.49 6.50 -19.18
C GLY A 98 17.04 5.14 -19.75
N THR A 99 17.84 4.08 -19.62
CA THR A 99 17.52 2.77 -20.19
C THR A 99 16.34 2.14 -19.45
N PRO A 100 15.33 1.63 -20.16
CA PRO A 100 14.25 0.86 -19.55
C PRO A 100 14.75 -0.38 -18.80
N LEU A 101 14.44 -0.48 -17.50
CA LEU A 101 14.82 -1.63 -16.67
C LEU A 101 13.71 -2.67 -16.62
N ALA A 102 12.48 -2.25 -16.33
CA ALA A 102 11.34 -3.15 -16.19
C ALA A 102 9.99 -2.45 -16.43
N VAL A 103 9.03 -3.24 -16.91
CA VAL A 103 7.59 -2.95 -16.90
C VAL A 103 6.94 -4.06 -16.07
N MET A 104 6.20 -3.71 -15.03
CA MET A 104 5.60 -4.70 -14.12
C MET A 104 4.16 -4.39 -13.77
N ASP A 105 3.40 -5.43 -13.42
CA ASP A 105 2.10 -5.27 -12.77
C ASP A 105 2.24 -4.38 -11.53
N GLY A 106 1.46 -3.31 -11.49
CA GLY A 106 1.43 -2.36 -10.38
C GLY A 106 0.27 -2.58 -9.43
N ARG A 107 -0.67 -3.48 -9.74
CA ARG A 107 -1.89 -3.69 -8.95
C ARG A 107 -1.53 -4.33 -7.62
N LEU A 108 -0.82 -5.46 -7.66
CA LEU A 108 -0.35 -6.14 -6.45
C LEU A 108 0.65 -5.30 -5.67
N ILE A 109 1.55 -4.59 -6.36
CA ILE A 109 2.49 -3.68 -5.71
C ILE A 109 1.73 -2.60 -4.94
N THR A 110 0.75 -1.95 -5.56
CA THR A 110 -0.06 -0.91 -4.93
C THR A 110 -0.82 -1.46 -3.72
N GLU A 111 -1.39 -2.65 -3.83
CA GLU A 111 -2.04 -3.34 -2.72
C GLU A 111 -1.10 -3.53 -1.53
N MET A 112 0.01 -4.23 -1.74
CA MET A 112 0.92 -4.61 -0.66
C MET A 112 1.61 -3.40 -0.04
N ARG A 113 2.04 -2.43 -0.85
CA ARG A 113 2.77 -1.26 -0.35
C ARG A 113 1.87 -0.32 0.46
N THR A 114 0.58 -0.21 0.14
CA THR A 114 -0.37 0.55 0.97
C THR A 114 -0.51 -0.08 2.36
N ALA A 115 -0.68 -1.40 2.43
CA ALA A 115 -0.75 -2.11 3.71
C ALA A 115 0.57 -2.02 4.50
N ALA A 116 1.72 -2.15 3.82
CA ALA A 116 3.04 -2.05 4.43
C ALA A 116 3.30 -0.66 5.05
N VAL A 117 2.86 0.42 4.39
CA VAL A 117 2.91 1.78 4.97
C VAL A 117 2.05 1.87 6.23
N SER A 118 0.82 1.33 6.22
CA SER A 118 -0.03 1.30 7.40
C SER A 118 0.58 0.47 8.54
N ALA A 119 1.30 -0.60 8.24
CA ALA A 119 2.01 -1.40 9.23
C ALA A 119 3.21 -0.65 9.82
N ALA A 120 3.99 0.04 8.99
CA ALA A 120 5.06 0.94 9.46
C ALA A 120 4.50 2.04 10.39
N ALA A 121 3.35 2.62 10.04
CA ALA A 121 2.66 3.59 10.89
C ALA A 121 2.21 2.98 12.22
N THR A 122 1.55 1.80 12.16
CA THR A 122 1.03 1.11 13.34
C THR A 122 2.14 0.74 14.32
N LYS A 123 3.29 0.28 13.81
CA LYS A 123 4.47 -0.04 14.64
C LYS A 123 4.93 1.14 15.51
N LEU A 124 4.78 2.37 15.03
CA LEU A 124 5.17 3.58 15.76
C LEU A 124 4.05 4.19 16.60
N LEU A 125 2.82 4.17 16.08
CA LEU A 125 1.73 4.96 16.60
C LEU A 125 0.81 4.16 17.53
N ALA A 126 0.70 2.84 17.34
CA ALA A 126 -0.14 2.02 18.20
C ALA A 126 0.53 1.79 19.56
N SER A 127 -0.28 1.77 20.63
CA SER A 127 0.19 1.38 21.96
C SER A 127 0.90 0.03 21.92
N PRO A 128 2.03 -0.17 22.64
CA PRO A 128 2.69 -1.46 22.77
C PRO A 128 1.75 -2.59 23.22
N ASP A 129 0.74 -2.26 24.03
CA ASP A 129 -0.25 -3.19 24.58
C ASP A 129 -1.47 -3.42 23.69
N ALA A 130 -1.56 -2.76 22.53
CA ALA A 130 -2.66 -2.96 21.58
C ALA A 130 -2.79 -4.45 21.15
N LYS A 131 -3.98 -5.02 21.34
CA LYS A 131 -4.34 -6.43 21.19
C LYS A 131 -5.55 -6.65 20.28
N VAL A 132 -6.36 -5.63 20.01
CA VAL A 132 -7.58 -5.72 19.21
C VAL A 132 -7.44 -4.90 17.93
N LEU A 133 -7.53 -5.59 16.80
CA LEU A 133 -7.58 -4.99 15.47
C LEU A 133 -9.01 -5.01 14.93
N ALA A 134 -9.52 -3.85 14.51
CA ALA A 134 -10.77 -3.73 13.77
C ALA A 134 -10.50 -3.34 12.32
N ILE A 135 -11.15 -4.03 11.39
CA ILE A 135 -11.06 -3.76 9.95
C ILE A 135 -12.47 -3.48 9.42
N LEU A 136 -12.69 -2.26 8.93
CA LEU A 136 -13.91 -1.86 8.25
C LEU A 136 -13.69 -1.98 6.74
N GLY A 137 -14.24 -3.04 6.17
CA GLY A 137 -14.02 -3.47 4.78
C GLY A 137 -13.55 -4.92 4.72
N SER A 138 -13.84 -5.58 3.61
CA SER A 138 -13.47 -6.99 3.34
C SER A 138 -12.96 -7.18 1.91
N GLY A 139 -12.47 -6.10 1.29
CA GLY A 139 -11.90 -6.13 -0.06
C GLY A 139 -10.39 -6.28 -0.03
N VAL A 140 -9.76 -6.23 -1.20
CA VAL A 140 -8.31 -6.41 -1.43
C VAL A 140 -7.43 -5.71 -0.38
N GLN A 141 -7.68 -4.43 -0.09
CA GLN A 141 -6.91 -3.70 0.93
C GLN A 141 -7.08 -4.27 2.35
N ALA A 142 -8.27 -4.74 2.72
CA ALA A 142 -8.51 -5.34 4.03
C ALA A 142 -7.66 -6.60 4.24
N HIS A 143 -7.56 -7.48 3.23
CA HIS A 143 -6.76 -8.71 3.30
C HIS A 143 -5.28 -8.35 3.46
N SER A 144 -4.76 -7.46 2.61
CA SER A 144 -3.37 -7.04 2.68
C SER A 144 -3.01 -6.35 4.01
N HIS A 145 -3.92 -5.54 4.58
CA HIS A 145 -3.72 -4.93 5.90
C HIS A 145 -3.73 -5.95 7.04
N ALA A 146 -4.62 -6.95 6.99
CA ALA A 146 -4.62 -8.01 7.99
C ALA A 146 -3.29 -8.78 8.00
N GLU A 147 -2.74 -9.08 6.83
CA GLU A 147 -1.42 -9.71 6.71
C GLU A 147 -0.30 -8.80 7.24
N ALA A 148 -0.23 -7.55 6.77
CA ALA A 148 0.85 -6.63 7.11
C ALA A 148 0.88 -6.27 8.60
N LEU A 149 -0.29 -6.02 9.20
CA LEU A 149 -0.38 -5.59 10.60
C LEU A 149 -0.01 -6.70 11.58
N GLN A 150 -0.31 -7.97 11.25
CA GLN A 150 0.08 -9.11 12.07
C GLN A 150 1.61 -9.35 12.08
N LEU A 151 2.34 -8.83 11.09
CA LEU A 151 3.81 -8.89 11.08
C LEU A 151 4.46 -7.90 12.05
N VAL A 152 3.79 -6.80 12.38
CA VAL A 152 4.32 -5.75 13.27
C VAL A 152 3.75 -5.78 14.67
N LYS A 153 2.60 -6.44 14.86
CA LYS A 153 1.92 -6.49 16.16
C LYS A 153 1.11 -7.78 16.33
N LYS A 154 1.18 -8.33 17.54
CA LYS A 154 0.42 -9.53 17.92
C LYS A 154 -0.98 -9.14 18.41
N PHE A 155 -1.96 -9.25 17.54
CA PHE A 155 -3.36 -9.07 17.91
C PHE A 155 -3.94 -10.38 18.48
N GLU A 156 -4.62 -10.28 19.61
CA GLU A 156 -5.38 -11.38 20.22
C GLU A 156 -6.75 -11.54 19.57
N LYS A 157 -7.32 -10.46 19.02
CA LYS A 157 -8.62 -10.45 18.36
C LYS A 157 -8.57 -9.61 17.10
N ILE A 158 -9.06 -10.16 15.99
CA ILE A 158 -9.33 -9.42 14.76
C ILE A 158 -10.86 -9.36 14.59
N ARG A 159 -11.37 -8.17 14.30
CA ARG A 159 -12.80 -7.89 14.12
C ARG A 159 -13.00 -7.31 12.73
N VAL A 160 -14.02 -7.75 12.01
CA VAL A 160 -14.29 -7.28 10.66
C VAL A 160 -15.74 -6.87 10.51
N TRP A 161 -15.96 -5.80 9.75
CA TRP A 161 -17.27 -5.43 9.23
C TRP A 161 -17.18 -5.23 7.71
N SER A 162 -18.25 -5.56 7.00
CA SER A 162 -18.44 -5.27 5.58
C SER A 162 -19.89 -4.91 5.32
N GLY A 163 -20.14 -4.12 4.27
CA GLY A 163 -21.51 -3.80 3.82
C GLY A 163 -22.30 -5.03 3.35
N THR A 164 -21.60 -6.12 3.03
CA THR A 164 -22.18 -7.42 2.67
C THR A 164 -21.73 -8.47 3.70
N MET A 165 -22.67 -9.01 4.48
CA MET A 165 -22.38 -9.97 5.56
C MET A 165 -21.56 -11.17 5.08
N ALA A 166 -21.93 -11.76 3.93
CA ALA A 166 -21.22 -12.91 3.37
C ALA A 166 -19.74 -12.61 3.09
N HIS A 167 -19.38 -11.39 2.68
CA HIS A 167 -17.98 -11.00 2.49
C HIS A 167 -17.23 -10.86 3.83
N ALA A 168 -17.88 -10.33 4.87
CA ALA A 168 -17.29 -10.25 6.21
C ALA A 168 -17.06 -11.65 6.81
N GLU A 169 -18.00 -12.58 6.63
CA GLU A 169 -17.87 -13.97 7.08
C GLU A 169 -16.76 -14.72 6.34
N HIS A 170 -16.63 -14.51 5.02
CA HIS A 170 -15.55 -15.08 4.23
C HIS A 170 -14.18 -14.58 4.72
N PHE A 171 -14.04 -13.26 4.86
CA PHE A 171 -12.83 -12.64 5.42
C PHE A 171 -12.52 -13.18 6.82
N ALA A 172 -13.53 -13.28 7.69
CA ALA A 172 -13.40 -13.76 9.05
C ALA A 172 -12.84 -15.18 9.10
N LYS A 173 -13.32 -16.07 8.21
CA LYS A 173 -12.84 -17.44 8.11
C LYS A 173 -11.37 -17.50 7.67
N GLU A 174 -10.97 -16.67 6.72
CA GLU A 174 -9.60 -16.66 6.16
C GLU A 174 -8.57 -16.11 7.16
N HIS A 175 -8.92 -15.02 7.87
CA HIS A 175 -8.00 -14.30 8.74
C HIS A 175 -8.16 -14.63 10.23
N GLY A 176 -9.03 -15.58 10.58
CA GLY A 176 -9.36 -15.87 11.99
C GLY A 176 -10.02 -14.69 12.71
N ALA A 177 -10.71 -13.82 11.97
CA ALA A 177 -11.42 -12.67 12.52
C ALA A 177 -12.84 -13.03 12.96
N LYS A 178 -13.51 -12.11 13.66
CA LYS A 178 -14.93 -12.21 13.99
C LYS A 178 -15.72 -11.16 13.21
N SER A 179 -16.69 -11.62 12.41
CA SER A 179 -17.66 -10.73 11.74
C SER A 179 -18.63 -10.12 12.75
N MET A 180 -18.88 -8.83 12.65
CA MET A 180 -19.80 -8.07 13.52
C MET A 180 -20.25 -6.76 12.86
N SER A 181 -21.11 -5.99 13.53
CA SER A 181 -21.48 -4.65 13.06
C SER A 181 -20.28 -3.68 13.12
N ALA A 182 -20.33 -2.58 12.36
CA ALA A 182 -19.26 -1.59 12.33
C ALA A 182 -19.00 -0.98 13.72
N GLU A 183 -20.06 -0.72 14.49
CA GLU A 183 -19.96 -0.19 15.85
C GLU A 183 -19.29 -1.18 16.80
N GLU A 184 -19.72 -2.45 16.80
CA GLU A 184 -19.11 -3.49 17.64
C GLU A 184 -17.65 -3.77 17.26
N ALA A 185 -17.32 -3.66 15.96
CA ALA A 185 -15.96 -3.85 15.48
C ALA A 185 -15.02 -2.79 16.07
N VAL A 186 -15.43 -1.52 16.06
CA VAL A 186 -14.61 -0.38 16.50
C VAL A 186 -14.60 -0.19 18.00
N ARG A 187 -15.70 -0.51 18.69
CA ARG A 187 -15.83 -0.34 20.14
C ARG A 187 -14.74 -1.12 20.88
N ASP A 188 -13.91 -0.42 21.65
CA ASP A 188 -12.77 -0.98 22.37
C ASP A 188 -11.73 -1.68 21.47
N ALA A 189 -11.62 -1.25 20.20
CA ALA A 189 -10.52 -1.64 19.33
C ALA A 189 -9.30 -0.74 19.57
N ASP A 190 -8.11 -1.33 19.62
CA ASP A 190 -6.87 -0.59 19.82
C ASP A 190 -6.33 -0.01 18.51
N VAL A 191 -6.60 -0.70 17.39
CA VAL A 191 -6.22 -0.28 16.03
C VAL A 191 -7.44 -0.45 15.12
N VAL A 192 -7.76 0.59 14.35
CA VAL A 192 -8.86 0.57 13.38
C VAL A 192 -8.33 0.86 11.98
N VAL A 193 -8.62 -0.04 11.04
CA VAL A 193 -8.34 0.14 9.61
C VAL A 193 -9.65 0.42 8.88
N THR A 194 -9.72 1.56 8.20
CA THR A 194 -10.85 1.90 7.33
C THR A 194 -10.49 1.63 5.87
N ALA A 195 -10.76 0.41 5.39
CA ALA A 195 -10.52 -0.02 4.02
C ALA A 195 -11.83 0.03 3.20
N THR A 196 -12.47 1.21 3.20
CA THR A 196 -13.75 1.45 2.49
C THR A 196 -13.57 2.53 1.41
N ASN A 197 -14.53 2.61 0.48
CA ASN A 197 -14.57 3.66 -0.55
C ASN A 197 -15.18 5.00 -0.05
N SER A 198 -15.26 5.23 1.27
CA SER A 198 -15.88 6.43 1.84
C SER A 198 -15.04 7.69 1.56
N LYS A 199 -15.71 8.82 1.30
CA LYS A 199 -15.11 10.07 0.79
C LYS A 199 -14.68 11.09 1.86
N THR A 200 -14.82 10.78 3.16
CA THR A 200 -14.64 11.80 4.22
C THR A 200 -13.52 11.43 5.21
N PRO A 201 -12.30 11.99 5.07
CA PRO A 201 -11.22 11.89 6.05
C PRO A 201 -10.98 13.19 6.84
N VAL A 202 -10.39 13.08 8.04
CA VAL A 202 -9.99 14.21 8.90
C VAL A 202 -8.65 13.85 9.59
N LEU A 203 -7.54 14.59 9.36
CA LEU A 203 -6.45 14.92 10.32
C LEU A 203 -5.09 15.32 9.70
N ASN A 204 -4.26 15.97 10.54
CA ASN A 204 -3.00 16.70 10.25
C ASN A 204 -1.77 16.05 10.93
N ALA A 205 -0.84 15.51 10.14
CA ALA A 205 0.63 15.35 10.36
C ALA A 205 1.21 14.37 9.32
N GLU A 206 2.49 14.50 8.95
CA GLU A 206 3.17 13.61 7.99
C GLU A 206 3.90 12.44 8.68
N LEU A 207 3.69 11.21 8.21
CA LEU A 207 4.22 9.99 8.85
C LEU A 207 5.76 9.91 8.85
N GLY A 208 6.40 10.40 7.78
CA GLY A 208 7.86 10.31 7.64
C GLY A 208 8.63 11.14 8.68
N GLU A 209 8.03 12.19 9.24
CA GLU A 209 8.65 12.98 10.30
C GLU A 209 8.67 12.25 11.64
N VAL A 210 7.63 11.45 11.90
CA VAL A 210 7.55 10.58 13.08
C VAL A 210 8.56 9.43 12.93
N LEU A 211 8.65 8.81 11.75
CA LEU A 211 9.64 7.78 11.43
C LEU A 211 11.08 8.26 11.59
N ALA A 212 11.34 9.52 11.23
CA ALA A 212 12.66 10.15 11.39
C ALA A 212 12.95 10.61 12.83
N GLY A 213 12.04 10.40 13.79
CA GLY A 213 12.18 10.86 15.18
C GLY A 213 12.14 12.37 15.35
N LYS A 214 11.72 13.12 14.32
CA LYS A 214 11.61 14.60 14.36
C LYS A 214 10.37 15.06 15.12
N VAL A 215 9.32 14.23 15.11
CA VAL A 215 8.06 14.44 15.82
C VAL A 215 7.82 13.24 16.74
N PRO A 216 7.47 13.43 18.03
CA PRO A 216 7.22 12.33 18.94
C PRO A 216 5.98 11.52 18.54
N SER A 217 6.06 10.19 18.66
CA SER A 217 4.89 9.31 18.57
C SER A 217 3.99 9.48 19.79
N ARG A 218 2.70 9.79 19.60
CA ARG A 218 1.72 9.96 20.69
C ARG A 218 0.89 8.70 20.91
N THR A 219 1.53 7.66 21.43
CA THR A 219 0.94 6.31 21.56
C THR A 219 -0.22 6.18 22.56
N ASN A 220 -0.43 7.19 23.42
CA ASN A 220 -1.52 7.23 24.42
C ASN A 220 -2.71 8.12 23.98
N GLU A 221 -2.72 8.60 22.74
CA GLU A 221 -3.80 9.41 22.16
C GLU A 221 -4.46 8.66 20.99
N ILE A 222 -5.72 9.02 20.66
CA ILE A 222 -6.35 8.54 19.42
C ILE A 222 -5.55 9.12 18.25
N THR A 223 -4.90 8.25 17.49
CA THR A 223 -4.12 8.62 16.31
C THR A 223 -4.82 8.13 15.04
N ILE A 224 -5.01 9.03 14.06
CA ILE A 224 -5.53 8.65 12.73
C ILE A 224 -4.41 8.79 11.72
N PHE A 225 -4.12 7.69 11.03
CA PHE A 225 -3.21 7.68 9.88
C PHE A 225 -4.01 7.62 8.58
N LYS A 226 -3.74 8.55 7.67
CA LYS A 226 -4.31 8.55 6.31
C LYS A 226 -3.23 8.28 5.28
N SER A 227 -3.26 7.11 4.65
CA SER A 227 -2.41 6.82 3.49
C SER A 227 -2.84 7.67 2.29
N LEU A 228 -1.93 8.48 1.74
CA LEU A 228 -2.16 9.33 0.57
C LEU A 228 -1.80 8.64 -0.75
N GLY A 229 -1.00 7.57 -0.67
CA GLY A 229 -0.45 6.86 -1.82
C GLY A 229 0.59 7.69 -2.56
N MET A 230 1.86 7.46 -2.28
CA MET A 230 2.98 8.24 -2.81
C MET A 230 3.76 7.43 -3.84
N ALA A 231 4.25 8.08 -4.91
CA ALA A 231 5.01 7.41 -5.96
C ALA A 231 6.30 6.76 -5.43
N VAL A 232 6.96 7.37 -4.45
CA VAL A 232 8.16 6.84 -3.77
C VAL A 232 7.91 5.43 -3.21
N GLU A 233 6.72 5.17 -2.69
CA GLU A 233 6.32 3.88 -2.13
C GLU A 233 6.23 2.83 -3.27
N ASP A 234 5.65 3.22 -4.40
CA ASP A 234 5.52 2.36 -5.58
C ASP A 234 6.91 2.02 -6.18
N ILE A 235 7.82 3.00 -6.26
CA ILE A 235 9.18 2.80 -6.80
C ILE A 235 10.02 1.95 -5.86
N ALA A 236 9.98 2.20 -4.55
CA ALA A 236 10.71 1.40 -3.56
C ALA A 236 10.26 -0.08 -3.59
N ALA A 237 8.95 -0.34 -3.66
CA ALA A 237 8.41 -1.69 -3.79
C ALA A 237 8.84 -2.39 -5.09
N SER A 238 8.78 -1.66 -6.21
CA SER A 238 9.15 -2.17 -7.53
C SER A 238 10.63 -2.50 -7.65
N LEU A 239 11.49 -1.74 -6.96
CA LEU A 239 12.92 -2.03 -6.92
C LEU A 239 13.23 -3.32 -6.15
N LEU A 240 12.45 -3.68 -5.12
CA LEU A 240 12.58 -5.00 -4.48
C LEU A 240 12.27 -6.12 -5.47
N VAL A 241 11.16 -6.00 -6.21
CA VAL A 241 10.75 -6.95 -7.25
C VAL A 241 11.84 -7.08 -8.32
N TYR A 242 12.28 -5.96 -8.88
CA TYR A 242 13.31 -5.93 -9.92
C TYR A 242 14.62 -6.57 -9.46
N ARG A 243 15.13 -6.18 -8.29
CA ARG A 243 16.39 -6.70 -7.73
C ARG A 243 16.30 -8.20 -7.42
N SER A 244 15.12 -8.69 -7.01
CA SER A 244 14.86 -10.12 -6.82
C SER A 244 14.86 -10.87 -8.16
N ALA A 245 14.11 -10.38 -9.15
CA ALA A 245 13.99 -11.00 -10.47
C ALA A 245 15.32 -11.11 -11.24
N ILE A 246 16.19 -10.09 -11.18
CA ILE A 246 17.50 -10.15 -11.84
C ILE A 246 18.50 -11.09 -11.14
N LYS A 247 18.30 -11.40 -9.86
CA LYS A 247 19.15 -12.36 -9.13
C LYS A 247 18.78 -13.79 -9.53
N THR A 248 17.50 -14.11 -9.64
CA THR A 248 17.02 -15.45 -10.03
C THR A 248 17.35 -15.82 -11.49
N LYS A 249 17.61 -14.83 -12.35
CA LYS A 249 18.02 -15.05 -13.74
C LYS A 249 19.53 -15.30 -13.94
N LYS A 250 20.35 -15.11 -12.90
CA LYS A 250 21.79 -15.39 -12.92
C LYS A 250 22.07 -16.79 -12.40
#